data_AF-A0A838YFS7-F1
#
_entry.id   AF-A0A838YFS7-F1
#
_cell.length_a   1.000
_cell.length_b   1.000
_cell.length_c   1.000
_cell.angle_alpha   90.00
_cell.angle_beta   90.00
_cell.angle_gamma   90.00
#
_symmetry.space_group_name_H-M   'P 1'
#
loop_
_entity.id
_entity.type
_entity.pdbx_description
1 polymer ?
#
loop_
_entity_poly.entity_id
_entity_poly.type
_entity_poly.pdbx_seq_one_letter_code
_entity_poly.pdbx_strand_id
1 'polypeptide(L)'
;TQGIILLISLGFIAFALFFHLGGPAGVAEGLENARPEIWDPPDIKQKITWLSSALLFFFGISMYPHAVQRIYAAKDEMTLRRSFQVMAFMPLFTTFFLVLLGITAISIFPGLGRSESDRTTLLMVGKLMEELPALVVMGPILVAAVIAATMSTIDSALLAISSMVTNDLYRAKYPNSNNATLTRIGKMTSIIVMAFVVVLTIKWQDQTIWRLLEIKLEVLAQIAPAVMLGTQIKKIGAYPIFIGALFGTIVAIYITMSSDPKPLGLHAGIWGLIVNLVLITIIYNLFYAGRTGRPADSR
;
A
#
# COMPACT_ATOMS: atom_id res chain seq x y z
N THR A 1 -11.59 -7.03 15.69
CA THR A 1 -11.11 -7.03 17.10
C THR A 1 -9.66 -6.60 17.19
N GLN A 2 -8.72 -7.23 16.48
CA GLN A 2 -7.29 -6.89 16.48
C GLN A 2 -7.00 -5.42 16.15
N GLY A 3 -7.62 -4.86 15.10
CA GLY A 3 -7.40 -3.47 14.71
C GLY A 3 -7.90 -2.43 15.74
N ILE A 4 -8.95 -2.75 16.51
CA ILE A 4 -9.45 -1.87 17.57
C ILE A 4 -8.48 -1.85 18.75
N ILE A 5 -7.98 -3.03 19.14
CA ILE A 5 -6.98 -3.15 20.20
C ILE A 5 -5.71 -2.39 19.81
N LEU A 6 -5.24 -2.56 18.57
CA LEU A 6 -4.09 -1.83 18.05
C LEU A 6 -4.31 -0.31 18.12
N LEU A 7 -5.48 0.18 17.67
CA LEU A 7 -5.79 1.61 17.67
C LEU A 7 -5.85 2.17 19.09
N ILE A 8 -6.49 1.47 20.03
CA ILE A 8 -6.59 1.89 21.42
C ILE A 8 -5.21 1.91 22.08
N SER A 9 -4.45 0.82 21.97
CA SER A 9 -3.11 0.72 22.56
C SER A 9 -2.17 1.76 21.97
N LEU A 10 -2.15 1.92 20.64
CA LEU A 10 -1.32 2.93 19.99
C LEU A 10 -1.72 4.34 20.43
N GLY A 11 -3.01 4.64 20.43
CA GLY A 11 -3.51 5.96 20.80
C GLY A 11 -3.20 6.31 22.26
N PHE A 12 -3.31 5.34 23.15
CA PHE A 12 -2.97 5.51 24.56
C PHE A 12 -1.47 5.79 24.75
N ILE A 13 -0.59 5.05 24.06
CA ILE A 13 0.86 5.27 24.13
C ILE A 13 1.24 6.64 23.55
N ALA A 14 0.68 6.98 22.38
CA ALA A 14 0.94 8.26 21.73
C ALA A 14 0.52 9.43 22.64
N PHE A 15 -0.68 9.37 23.25
CA PHE A 15 -1.15 10.41 24.14
C PHE A 15 -0.40 10.46 25.46
N ALA A 16 -0.10 9.32 26.08
CA ALA A 16 0.60 9.27 27.37
C ALA A 16 1.97 9.95 27.27
N LEU A 17 2.76 9.61 26.25
CA LEU A 17 4.07 10.23 26.02
C LEU A 17 3.96 11.69 25.61
N PHE A 18 2.99 12.03 24.76
CA PHE A 18 2.76 13.41 24.33
C PHE A 18 2.49 14.34 25.52
N PHE A 19 1.62 13.92 26.46
CA PHE A 19 1.32 14.72 27.65
C PHE A 19 2.45 14.68 28.69
N HIS A 20 3.19 13.56 28.80
CA HIS A 20 4.36 13.47 29.68
C HIS A 20 5.47 14.45 29.30
N LEU A 21 5.64 14.72 28.00
CA LEU A 21 6.58 15.72 27.48
C LEU A 21 6.08 17.17 27.60
N GLY A 22 5.02 17.45 28.36
CA GLY A 22 4.47 18.80 28.47
C GLY A 22 3.51 19.19 27.34
N GLY A 23 3.00 18.21 26.60
CA GLY A 23 1.97 18.42 25.58
C GLY A 23 2.48 19.18 24.34
N PRO A 24 1.65 20.04 23.72
CA PRO A 24 2.03 20.72 22.48
C PRO A 24 3.29 21.59 22.61
N ALA A 25 3.46 22.26 23.76
CA ALA A 25 4.58 23.17 23.96
C ALA A 25 5.91 22.42 24.07
N GLY A 26 5.99 21.38 24.91
CA GLY A 26 7.23 20.63 25.08
C GLY A 26 7.59 19.75 23.87
N VAL A 27 6.59 19.26 23.11
CA VAL A 27 6.85 18.61 21.83
C VAL A 27 7.36 19.61 20.78
N ALA A 28 6.81 20.83 20.73
CA ALA A 28 7.29 21.86 19.81
C ALA A 28 8.74 22.28 20.12
N GLU A 29 9.07 22.49 21.39
CA GLU A 29 10.45 22.79 21.83
C GLU A 29 11.41 21.63 21.51
N GLY A 30 11.00 20.40 21.77
CA GLY A 30 11.78 19.22 21.40
C GLY A 30 11.98 19.09 19.90
N LEU A 31 11.00 19.51 19.09
CA LEU A 31 11.09 19.49 17.63
C LEU A 31 12.01 20.59 17.10
N GLU A 32 11.99 21.78 17.68
CA GLU A 32 12.89 22.88 17.33
C GLU A 32 14.36 22.51 17.60
N ASN A 33 14.61 21.82 18.71
CA ASN A 33 15.95 21.32 19.04
C ASN A 33 16.39 20.14 18.16
N ALA A 34 15.48 19.22 17.82
CA ALA A 34 15.83 18.00 17.09
C ALA A 34 15.85 18.17 15.57
N ARG A 35 14.89 18.93 14.99
CA ARG A 35 14.73 19.19 13.55
C ARG A 35 14.01 20.53 13.30
N PRO A 36 14.72 21.66 13.32
CA PRO A 36 14.13 22.97 13.07
C PRO A 36 13.57 23.11 11.64
N GLU A 37 14.14 22.38 10.67
CA GLU A 37 13.71 22.36 9.25
C GLU A 37 12.26 21.88 9.03
N ILE A 38 11.61 21.25 10.02
CA ILE A 38 10.20 20.81 9.91
C ILE A 38 9.25 22.01 9.75
N TRP A 39 9.64 23.18 10.25
CA TRP A 39 8.85 24.40 10.18
C TRP A 39 9.00 25.14 8.84
N ASP A 40 9.99 24.76 8.03
CA ASP A 40 10.22 25.40 6.74
C ASP A 40 9.11 25.06 5.75
N PRO A 41 8.66 26.03 4.93
CA PRO A 41 7.66 25.77 3.92
C PRO A 41 8.18 24.74 2.90
N PRO A 42 7.33 23.78 2.46
CA PRO A 42 7.79 22.71 1.61
C PRO A 42 8.23 23.21 0.25
N ASP A 43 9.37 22.69 -0.22
CA ASP A 43 9.93 22.99 -1.53
C ASP A 43 9.01 22.46 -2.67
N ILE A 44 9.18 23.00 -3.88
CA ILE A 44 8.45 22.57 -5.09
C ILE A 44 8.62 21.06 -5.31
N LYS A 45 9.83 20.51 -5.14
CA LYS A 45 10.07 19.07 -5.29
C LYS A 45 9.29 18.25 -4.25
N GLN A 46 9.16 18.74 -3.02
CA GLN A 46 8.37 18.07 -1.97
C GLN A 46 6.87 18.11 -2.29
N LYS A 47 6.35 19.24 -2.76
CA LYS A 47 4.95 19.37 -3.20
C LYS A 47 4.61 18.41 -4.34
N ILE A 48 5.50 18.30 -5.33
CA ILE A 48 5.37 17.32 -6.43
C ILE A 48 5.37 15.90 -5.87
N THR A 49 6.25 15.61 -4.91
CA THR A 49 6.31 14.30 -4.25
C THR A 49 5.02 13.96 -3.52
N TRP A 50 4.41 14.92 -2.82
CA TRP A 50 3.15 14.71 -2.12
C TRP A 50 1.98 14.46 -3.08
N LEU A 51 1.88 15.26 -4.14
CA LEU A 51 0.90 15.03 -5.21
C LEU A 51 1.10 13.65 -5.84
N SER A 52 2.36 13.28 -6.07
CA SER A 52 2.74 11.98 -6.60
C SER A 52 2.36 10.85 -5.64
N SER A 53 2.59 10.98 -4.33
CA SER A 53 2.11 10.00 -3.37
C SER A 53 0.58 9.89 -3.40
N ALA A 54 -0.15 11.00 -3.47
CA ALA A 54 -1.61 10.98 -3.52
C ALA A 54 -2.13 10.22 -4.76
N LEU A 55 -1.58 10.49 -5.93
CA LEU A 55 -1.92 9.80 -7.18
C LEU A 55 -1.53 8.32 -7.13
N LEU A 56 -0.34 8.00 -6.60
CA LEU A 56 0.12 6.62 -6.46
C LEU A 56 -0.79 5.81 -5.54
N PHE A 57 -1.21 6.38 -4.41
CA PHE A 57 -2.16 5.75 -3.50
C PHE A 57 -3.53 5.59 -4.15
N PHE A 58 -4.02 6.60 -4.88
CA PHE A 58 -5.29 6.53 -5.61
C PHE A 58 -5.30 5.37 -6.61
N PHE A 59 -4.36 5.33 -7.56
CA PHE A 59 -4.33 4.29 -8.59
C PHE A 59 -3.91 2.92 -8.03
N GLY A 60 -2.97 2.89 -7.09
CA GLY A 60 -2.44 1.65 -6.52
C GLY A 60 -3.45 0.95 -5.61
N ILE A 61 -4.05 1.65 -4.64
CA ILE A 61 -4.96 1.04 -3.66
C ILE A 61 -6.27 0.59 -4.30
N SER A 62 -6.79 1.36 -5.26
CA SER A 62 -8.03 1.00 -5.96
C SER A 62 -7.95 -0.36 -6.66
N MET A 63 -6.74 -0.81 -7.03
CA MET A 63 -6.51 -2.09 -7.73
C MET A 63 -6.11 -3.23 -6.78
N TYR A 64 -6.30 -3.08 -5.46
CA TYR A 64 -5.95 -4.13 -4.50
C TYR A 64 -6.81 -5.39 -4.71
N PRO A 65 -6.22 -6.56 -5.02
CA PRO A 65 -7.00 -7.76 -5.36
C PRO A 65 -7.95 -8.21 -4.25
N HIS A 66 -7.51 -8.13 -3.00
CA HIS A 66 -8.34 -8.50 -1.84
C HIS A 66 -9.45 -7.47 -1.54
N ALA A 67 -9.25 -6.20 -1.90
CA ALA A 67 -10.31 -5.20 -1.83
C ALA A 67 -11.38 -5.48 -2.89
N VAL A 68 -10.96 -5.79 -4.12
CA VAL A 68 -11.84 -6.20 -5.22
C VAL A 68 -12.62 -7.46 -4.85
N GLN A 69 -11.97 -8.48 -4.28
CA GLN A 69 -12.65 -9.69 -3.81
C GLN A 69 -13.73 -9.39 -2.76
N ARG A 70 -13.48 -8.45 -1.83
CA ARG A 70 -14.47 -8.03 -0.83
C ARG A 70 -15.67 -7.30 -1.45
N ILE A 71 -15.46 -6.54 -2.52
CA ILE A 71 -16.55 -5.90 -3.27
C ILE A 71 -17.47 -6.97 -3.87
N TYR A 72 -16.89 -7.98 -4.53
CA TYR A 72 -17.67 -9.06 -5.16
C TYR A 72 -18.31 -10.02 -4.16
N ALA A 73 -17.76 -10.15 -2.95
CA ALA A 73 -18.34 -10.97 -1.88
C ALA A 73 -19.42 -10.26 -1.05
N ALA A 74 -19.66 -8.95 -1.29
CA ALA A 74 -20.64 -8.18 -0.54
C ALA A 74 -22.06 -8.67 -0.84
N LYS A 75 -22.89 -8.81 0.20
CA LYS A 75 -24.26 -9.31 0.10
C LYS A 75 -25.18 -8.38 -0.69
N ASP A 76 -24.99 -7.08 -0.53
CA ASP A 76 -25.84 -6.03 -1.11
C ASP A 76 -25.08 -4.70 -1.21
N GLU A 77 -25.55 -3.82 -2.10
CA GLU A 77 -24.93 -2.52 -2.34
C GLU A 77 -24.95 -1.60 -1.11
N MET A 78 -26.01 -1.67 -0.30
CA MET A 78 -26.14 -0.83 0.90
C MET A 78 -25.06 -1.19 1.94
N THR A 79 -24.85 -2.48 2.17
CA THR A 79 -23.78 -3.00 3.03
C THR A 79 -22.40 -2.59 2.51
N LEU A 80 -22.19 -2.65 1.18
CA LEU A 80 -20.94 -2.21 0.57
C LEU A 80 -20.69 -0.70 0.76
N ARG A 81 -21.70 0.15 0.52
CA ARG A 81 -21.60 1.61 0.70
C ARG A 81 -21.30 1.98 2.15
N ARG A 82 -21.99 1.36 3.13
CA ARG A 82 -21.73 1.57 4.56
C ARG A 82 -20.31 1.16 4.94
N SER A 83 -19.85 0.02 4.45
CA SER A 83 -18.48 -0.46 4.66
C SER A 83 -17.44 0.53 4.12
N PHE A 84 -17.66 1.07 2.91
CA PHE A 84 -16.77 2.07 2.32
C PHE A 84 -16.78 3.41 3.07
N GLN A 85 -17.92 3.86 3.56
CA GLN A 85 -17.99 5.08 4.39
C GLN A 85 -17.10 4.93 5.63
N VAL A 86 -17.23 3.82 6.36
CA VAL A 86 -16.38 3.56 7.54
C VAL A 86 -14.91 3.44 7.13
N MET A 87 -14.62 2.74 6.03
CA MET A 87 -13.27 2.56 5.51
C MET A 87 -12.59 3.88 5.08
N ALA A 88 -13.36 4.89 4.66
CA ALA A 88 -12.82 6.20 4.31
C ALA A 88 -12.36 7.01 5.55
N PHE A 89 -13.07 6.88 6.68
CA PHE A 89 -12.73 7.60 7.91
C PHE A 89 -11.67 6.91 8.77
N MET A 90 -11.64 5.56 8.76
CA MET A 90 -10.71 4.78 9.60
C MET A 90 -9.23 5.18 9.43
N PRO A 91 -8.69 5.37 8.20
CA PRO A 91 -7.32 5.81 7.99
C PRO A 91 -7.01 7.14 8.67
N LEU A 92 -7.94 8.11 8.64
CA LEU A 92 -7.73 9.43 9.27
C LEU A 92 -7.47 9.28 10.77
N PHE A 93 -8.28 8.47 11.46
CA PHE A 93 -8.10 8.20 12.88
C PHE A 93 -6.78 7.46 13.16
N THR A 94 -6.44 6.42 12.39
CA THR A 94 -5.19 5.68 12.60
C THR A 94 -3.96 6.51 12.29
N THR A 95 -4.00 7.31 11.22
CA THR A 95 -2.89 8.17 10.80
C THR A 95 -2.67 9.29 11.81
N PHE A 96 -3.72 9.84 12.40
CA PHE A 96 -3.60 10.84 13.46
C PHE A 96 -2.73 10.35 14.62
N PHE A 97 -3.02 9.16 15.16
CA PHE A 97 -2.22 8.58 16.26
C PHE A 97 -0.78 8.26 15.86
N LEU A 98 -0.57 7.74 14.64
CA LEU A 98 0.76 7.44 14.12
C LEU A 98 1.60 8.71 13.92
N VAL A 99 1.00 9.79 13.40
CA VAL A 99 1.68 11.08 13.22
C VAL A 99 2.01 11.69 14.59
N LEU A 100 1.08 11.68 15.54
CA LEU A 100 1.32 12.16 16.89
C LEU A 100 2.48 11.41 17.54
N LEU A 101 2.48 10.08 17.45
CA LEU A 101 3.56 9.25 17.96
C LEU A 101 4.89 9.54 17.25
N GLY A 102 4.87 9.73 15.92
CA GLY A 102 6.05 10.04 15.13
C GLY A 102 6.69 11.39 15.49
N ILE A 103 5.88 12.44 15.63
CA ILE A 103 6.36 13.77 16.04
C ILE A 103 6.94 13.70 17.47
N THR A 104 6.24 13.04 18.39
CA THR A 104 6.70 12.82 19.77
C THR A 104 7.98 11.99 19.82
N ALA A 105 8.18 11.05 18.89
CA ALA A 105 9.40 10.26 18.84
C ALA A 105 10.61 11.07 18.36
N ILE A 106 10.42 12.02 17.43
CA ILE A 106 11.50 12.87 16.92
C ILE A 106 12.09 13.73 18.06
N SER A 107 11.25 14.22 18.98
CA SER A 107 11.73 15.02 20.12
C SER A 107 12.49 14.17 21.16
N ILE A 108 12.09 12.91 21.37
CA ILE A 108 12.75 12.01 22.34
C ILE A 108 14.04 11.41 21.78
N PHE A 109 14.06 11.06 20.49
CA PHE A 109 15.15 10.34 19.84
C PHE A 109 15.74 11.17 18.68
N PRO A 110 16.49 12.25 18.98
CA PRO A 110 17.13 13.07 17.96
C PRO A 110 18.20 12.23 17.25
N GLY A 111 18.03 12.01 15.95
CA GLY A 111 18.97 11.23 15.14
C GLY A 111 18.44 9.90 14.61
N LEU A 112 17.17 9.56 14.82
CA LEU A 112 16.52 8.45 14.09
C LEU A 112 16.64 8.70 12.57
N GLY A 113 17.50 7.93 11.93
CA GLY A 113 17.67 7.91 10.48
C GLY A 113 16.46 7.31 9.76
N ARG A 114 16.37 7.50 8.44
CA ARG A 114 15.28 6.94 7.62
C ARG A 114 15.18 5.41 7.73
N SER A 115 16.29 4.69 7.86
CA SER A 115 16.29 3.22 7.96
C SER A 115 15.72 2.71 9.28
N GLU A 116 15.80 3.50 10.34
CA GLU A 116 15.33 3.13 11.68
C GLU A 116 13.91 3.62 11.97
N SER A 117 13.29 4.36 11.03
CA SER A 117 11.95 4.93 11.23
C SER A 117 10.88 3.87 11.51
N ASP A 118 11.05 2.66 10.97
CA ASP A 118 10.10 1.58 11.17
C ASP A 118 10.14 1.00 12.59
N ARG A 119 11.26 1.19 13.32
CA ARG A 119 11.42 0.76 14.72
C ARG A 119 10.84 1.76 15.72
N THR A 120 10.50 2.97 15.27
CA THR A 120 10.00 4.07 16.12
C THR A 120 8.90 3.63 17.07
N THR A 121 7.90 2.89 16.58
CA THR A 121 6.78 2.43 17.43
C THR A 121 7.25 1.53 18.57
N LEU A 122 8.23 0.64 18.32
CA LEU A 122 8.77 -0.26 19.35
C LEU A 122 9.67 0.50 20.34
N LEU A 123 10.46 1.46 19.85
CA LEU A 123 11.29 2.31 20.70
C LEU A 123 10.43 3.17 21.64
N MET A 124 9.32 3.71 21.14
CA MET A 124 8.36 4.47 21.92
C MET A 124 7.69 3.61 22.99
N VAL A 125 7.39 2.34 22.69
CA VAL A 125 6.92 1.37 23.71
C VAL A 125 7.96 1.18 24.81
N GLY A 126 9.23 0.99 24.45
CA GLY A 126 10.32 0.87 25.42
C GLY A 126 10.44 2.10 26.32
N LYS A 127 10.42 3.29 25.71
CA LYS A 127 10.49 4.56 26.46
C LYS A 127 9.30 4.76 27.40
N LEU A 128 8.09 4.38 26.97
CA LEU A 128 6.91 4.40 27.83
C LEU A 128 7.10 3.52 29.06
N MET A 129 7.66 2.32 28.89
CA MET A 129 7.87 1.39 29.99
C MET A 129 8.90 1.91 31.01
N GLU A 130 9.90 2.68 30.56
CA GLU A 130 10.90 3.32 31.42
C GLU A 130 10.32 4.51 32.20
N GLU A 131 9.64 5.42 31.51
CA GLU A 131 9.14 6.68 32.08
C GLU A 131 7.86 6.50 32.90
N LEU A 132 7.03 5.53 32.51
CA LEU A 132 5.68 5.32 33.04
C LEU A 132 5.50 3.85 33.43
N PRO A 133 6.12 3.39 34.53
CA PRO A 133 6.08 1.99 34.96
C PRO A 133 4.65 1.48 35.26
N ALA A 134 3.73 2.38 35.61
CA ALA A 134 2.31 2.05 35.78
C ALA A 134 1.63 1.60 34.47
N LEU A 135 2.19 1.95 33.31
CA LEU A 135 1.66 1.67 31.98
C LEU A 135 2.37 0.50 31.28
N VAL A 136 3.23 -0.24 31.98
CA VAL A 136 4.05 -1.35 31.43
C VAL A 136 3.21 -2.40 30.70
N VAL A 137 1.97 -2.64 31.14
CA VAL A 137 1.07 -3.63 30.51
C VAL A 137 0.68 -3.24 29.08
N MET A 138 0.66 -1.95 28.73
CA MET A 138 0.26 -1.50 27.39
C MET A 138 1.29 -1.84 26.31
N GLY A 139 2.58 -1.94 26.66
CA GLY A 139 3.64 -2.27 25.72
C GLY A 139 3.46 -3.66 25.08
N PRO A 140 3.41 -4.74 25.87
CA PRO A 140 3.16 -6.09 25.37
C PRO A 140 1.82 -6.22 24.64
N ILE A 141 0.77 -5.52 25.07
CA ILE A 141 -0.53 -5.52 24.38
C ILE A 141 -0.41 -4.93 22.99
N LEU A 142 0.28 -3.78 22.81
CA LEU A 142 0.48 -3.19 21.50
C LEU A 142 1.28 -4.13 20.60
N VAL A 143 2.38 -4.72 21.10
CA VAL A 143 3.20 -5.66 20.34
C VAL A 143 2.38 -6.87 19.90
N ALA A 144 1.61 -7.47 20.81
CA ALA A 144 0.71 -8.58 20.48
C ALA A 144 -0.36 -8.17 19.45
N ALA A 145 -0.94 -6.98 19.57
CA ALA A 145 -1.94 -6.48 18.63
C ALA A 145 -1.37 -6.24 17.23
N VAL A 146 -0.14 -5.70 17.13
CA VAL A 146 0.57 -5.51 15.85
C VAL A 146 0.87 -6.85 15.21
N ILE A 147 1.41 -7.82 15.95
CA ILE A 147 1.68 -9.17 15.44
C ILE A 147 0.38 -9.85 14.97
N ALA A 148 -0.69 -9.75 15.76
CA ALA A 148 -1.98 -10.33 15.42
C ALA A 148 -2.57 -9.70 14.14
N ALA A 149 -2.48 -8.37 13.99
CA ALA A 149 -2.96 -7.65 12.83
C ALA A 149 -2.16 -7.95 11.55
N THR A 150 -0.84 -8.09 11.66
CA THR A 150 0.03 -8.47 10.53
C THR A 150 -0.23 -9.91 10.10
N MET A 151 -0.39 -10.84 11.05
CA MET A 151 -0.76 -12.23 10.75
C MET A 151 -2.08 -12.31 9.96
N SER A 152 -3.12 -11.58 10.37
CA SER A 152 -4.40 -11.55 9.65
C SER A 152 -4.27 -11.03 8.20
N THR A 153 -3.35 -10.08 7.97
CA THR A 153 -3.08 -9.53 6.64
C THR A 153 -2.30 -10.52 5.78
N ILE A 154 -1.30 -11.19 6.36
CA ILE A 154 -0.51 -12.24 5.69
C ILE A 154 -1.42 -13.39 5.26
N ASP A 155 -2.30 -13.85 6.15
CA ASP A 155 -3.24 -14.94 5.85
C ASP A 155 -4.15 -14.60 4.67
N SER A 156 -4.70 -13.37 4.66
CA SER A 156 -5.55 -12.89 3.57
C SER A 156 -4.79 -12.83 2.24
N ALA A 157 -3.53 -12.36 2.25
CA ALA A 157 -2.69 -12.28 1.06
C ALA A 157 -2.30 -13.67 0.52
N LEU A 158 -1.90 -14.59 1.40
CA LEU A 158 -1.57 -15.97 1.04
C LEU A 158 -2.79 -16.70 0.49
N LEU A 159 -3.97 -16.50 1.07
CA LEU A 159 -5.20 -17.08 0.55
C LEU A 159 -5.53 -16.55 -0.85
N ALA A 160 -5.35 -15.25 -1.10
CA ALA A 160 -5.56 -14.67 -2.42
C ALA A 160 -4.57 -15.24 -3.46
N ILE A 161 -3.27 -15.32 -3.13
CA ILE A 161 -2.24 -15.92 -4.02
C ILE A 161 -2.53 -17.39 -4.28
N SER A 162 -2.88 -18.14 -3.24
CA SER A 162 -3.25 -19.55 -3.32
C SER A 162 -4.47 -19.75 -4.23
N SER A 163 -5.48 -18.89 -4.11
CA SER A 163 -6.67 -18.90 -4.96
C SER A 163 -6.36 -18.57 -6.42
N MET A 164 -5.52 -17.56 -6.69
CA MET A 164 -5.09 -17.23 -8.06
C MET A 164 -4.34 -18.39 -8.71
N VAL A 165 -3.40 -19.02 -7.99
CA VAL A 165 -2.64 -20.16 -8.54
C VAL A 165 -3.54 -21.39 -8.77
N THR A 166 -4.49 -21.65 -7.88
CA THR A 166 -5.38 -22.81 -8.01
C THR A 166 -6.49 -22.60 -9.06
N ASN A 167 -7.15 -21.44 -9.07
CA ASN A 167 -8.28 -21.18 -9.97
C ASN A 167 -7.84 -20.62 -11.33
N ASP A 168 -6.88 -19.69 -11.37
CA ASP A 168 -6.54 -18.99 -12.62
C ASP A 168 -5.47 -19.74 -13.43
N LEU A 169 -4.55 -20.45 -12.76
CA LEU A 169 -3.51 -21.23 -13.44
C LEU A 169 -3.86 -22.72 -13.50
N TYR A 170 -4.10 -23.36 -12.35
CA TYR A 170 -4.24 -24.81 -12.31
C TYR A 170 -5.57 -25.29 -12.91
N ARG A 171 -6.70 -24.70 -12.50
CA ARG A 171 -8.03 -25.07 -13.03
C ARG A 171 -8.20 -24.67 -14.50
N ALA A 172 -7.57 -23.59 -14.95
CA ALA A 172 -7.55 -23.25 -16.38
C ALA A 172 -6.89 -24.34 -17.24
N LYS A 173 -5.85 -25.02 -16.72
CA LYS A 173 -5.18 -26.12 -17.41
C LYS A 173 -5.83 -27.49 -17.16
N TYR A 174 -6.41 -27.69 -15.97
CA TYR A 174 -7.03 -28.95 -15.54
C TYR A 174 -8.46 -28.70 -15.01
N PRO A 175 -9.44 -28.48 -15.89
CA PRO A 175 -10.79 -28.05 -15.49
C PRO A 175 -11.55 -29.04 -14.60
N ASN A 176 -11.25 -30.34 -14.71
CA ASN A 176 -11.90 -31.41 -13.94
C ASN A 176 -11.19 -31.75 -12.62
N SER A 177 -10.30 -30.88 -12.11
CA SER A 177 -9.58 -31.14 -10.88
C SER A 177 -10.49 -31.13 -9.64
N ASN A 178 -10.37 -32.16 -8.79
CA ASN A 178 -11.12 -32.29 -7.54
C ASN A 178 -10.72 -31.21 -6.52
N ASN A 179 -11.65 -30.78 -5.67
CA ASN A 179 -11.47 -29.77 -4.63
C ASN A 179 -10.37 -30.15 -3.61
N ALA A 180 -10.20 -31.45 -3.33
CA ALA A 180 -9.12 -31.94 -2.47
C ALA A 180 -7.73 -31.67 -3.06
N THR A 181 -7.58 -31.84 -4.38
CA THR A 181 -6.33 -31.59 -5.11
C THR A 181 -6.04 -30.09 -5.15
N LEU A 182 -7.05 -29.26 -5.44
CA LEU A 182 -6.94 -27.79 -5.42
C LEU A 182 -6.48 -27.30 -4.04
N THR A 183 -7.07 -27.84 -2.97
CA THR A 183 -6.68 -27.49 -1.59
C THR A 183 -5.22 -27.87 -1.28
N ARG A 184 -4.76 -29.05 -1.74
CA ARG A 184 -3.36 -29.48 -1.53
C ARG A 184 -2.38 -28.58 -2.29
N ILE A 185 -2.68 -28.27 -3.55
CA ILE A 185 -1.87 -27.36 -4.37
C ILE A 185 -1.83 -25.98 -3.72
N GLY A 186 -2.99 -25.47 -3.32
CA GLY A 186 -3.09 -24.18 -2.65
C GLY A 186 -2.22 -24.08 -1.40
N LYS A 187 -2.26 -25.09 -0.53
CA LYS A 187 -1.40 -25.17 0.66
C LYS A 187 0.09 -25.21 0.29
N MET A 188 0.47 -26.01 -0.71
CA MET A 188 1.85 -26.12 -1.16
C MET A 188 2.37 -24.80 -1.73
N THR A 189 1.56 -24.11 -2.53
CA THR A 189 1.87 -22.76 -3.03
C THR A 189 2.09 -21.78 -1.88
N SER A 190 1.21 -21.77 -0.86
CA SER A 190 1.37 -20.88 0.31
C SER A 190 2.69 -21.12 1.05
N ILE A 191 3.09 -22.39 1.24
CA ILE A 191 4.37 -22.74 1.90
C ILE A 191 5.56 -22.24 1.06
N ILE A 192 5.54 -22.48 -0.25
CA ILE A 192 6.62 -22.06 -1.16
C ILE A 192 6.76 -20.53 -1.17
N VAL A 193 5.64 -19.82 -1.29
CA VAL A 193 5.61 -18.35 -1.28
C VAL A 193 6.13 -17.82 0.06
N MET A 194 5.71 -18.42 1.19
CA MET A 194 6.19 -18.03 2.51
C MET A 194 7.70 -18.23 2.67
N ALA A 195 8.23 -19.40 2.26
CA ALA A 195 9.67 -19.66 2.28
C ALA A 195 10.45 -18.65 1.43
N PHE A 196 9.96 -18.34 0.23
CA PHE A 196 10.57 -17.36 -0.66
C PHE A 196 10.58 -15.96 -0.06
N VAL A 197 9.46 -15.51 0.52
CA VAL A 197 9.36 -14.20 1.17
C VAL A 197 10.31 -14.09 2.37
N VAL A 198 10.43 -15.14 3.19
CA VAL A 198 11.40 -15.16 4.31
C VAL A 198 12.84 -14.97 3.82
N VAL A 199 13.23 -15.68 2.76
CA VAL A 199 14.57 -15.54 2.17
C VAL A 199 14.80 -14.12 1.63
N LEU A 200 13.81 -13.52 0.97
CA LEU A 200 13.90 -12.14 0.48
C LEU A 200 14.04 -11.14 1.64
N THR A 201 13.24 -11.28 2.70
CA THR A 201 13.30 -10.40 3.87
C THR A 201 14.67 -10.44 4.55
N ILE A 202 15.33 -11.60 4.61
CA ILE A 202 16.69 -11.72 5.16
C ILE A 202 17.71 -10.98 4.28
N LYS A 203 17.53 -10.98 2.97
CA LYS A 203 18.46 -10.32 2.05
C LYS A 203 18.24 -8.80 1.91
N TRP A 204 17.01 -8.31 2.14
CA TRP A 204 16.60 -6.93 1.88
C TRP A 204 16.23 -6.19 3.18
N GLN A 205 17.04 -6.37 4.23
CA GLN A 205 16.78 -5.81 5.57
C GLN A 205 16.90 -4.28 5.64
N ASP A 206 17.64 -3.67 4.70
CA ASP A 206 17.91 -2.22 4.72
C ASP A 206 16.76 -1.38 4.13
N GLN A 207 15.73 -2.03 3.59
CA GLN A 207 14.58 -1.34 2.99
C GLN A 207 13.52 -1.04 4.03
N THR A 208 13.02 0.20 4.02
CA THR A 208 11.92 0.59 4.90
C THR A 208 10.58 0.00 4.43
N ILE A 209 9.67 -0.25 5.37
CA ILE A 209 8.29 -0.66 5.12
C ILE A 209 7.61 0.33 4.17
N TRP A 210 7.89 1.63 4.34
CA TRP A 210 7.41 2.67 3.44
C TRP A 210 7.91 2.48 2.01
N ARG A 211 9.20 2.18 1.81
CA ARG A 211 9.75 1.94 0.47
C ARG A 211 9.14 0.69 -0.18
N LEU A 212 8.95 -0.38 0.59
CA LEU A 212 8.29 -1.58 0.09
C LEU A 212 6.82 -1.32 -0.30
N LEU A 213 6.13 -0.47 0.47
CA LEU A 213 4.77 -0.02 0.13
C LEU A 213 4.75 0.77 -1.17
N GLU A 214 5.70 1.70 -1.38
CA GLU A 214 5.83 2.44 -2.64
C GLU A 214 5.98 1.47 -3.81
N ILE A 215 6.98 0.58 -3.78
CA ILE A 215 7.24 -0.39 -4.87
C ILE A 215 5.98 -1.21 -5.18
N LYS A 216 5.28 -1.68 -4.13
CA LYS A 216 4.03 -2.41 -4.27
C LYS A 216 2.96 -1.59 -4.99
N LEU A 217 2.76 -0.32 -4.59
CA LEU A 217 1.78 0.57 -5.21
C LEU A 217 2.17 0.96 -6.64
N GLU A 218 3.47 1.15 -6.90
CA GLU A 218 4.00 1.50 -8.22
C GLU A 218 3.67 0.46 -9.28
N VAL A 219 3.77 -0.83 -8.93
CA VAL A 219 3.39 -1.95 -9.79
C VAL A 219 1.87 -2.07 -9.93
N LEU A 220 1.13 -1.98 -8.81
CA LEU A 220 -0.35 -2.10 -8.83
C LEU A 220 -1.02 -0.99 -9.64
N ALA A 221 -0.47 0.23 -9.59
CA ALA A 221 -1.00 1.37 -10.35
C ALA A 221 -1.02 1.11 -11.87
N GLN A 222 -0.16 0.23 -12.41
CA GLN A 222 -0.14 -0.09 -13.84
C GLN A 222 -1.36 -0.87 -14.32
N ILE A 223 -2.08 -1.52 -13.39
CA ILE A 223 -3.32 -2.25 -13.69
C ILE A 223 -4.51 -1.29 -13.75
N ALA A 224 -4.42 -0.11 -13.13
CA ALA A 224 -5.55 0.81 -13.01
C ALA A 224 -6.13 1.27 -14.37
N PRO A 225 -5.33 1.63 -15.39
CA PRO A 225 -5.84 1.97 -16.71
C PRO A 225 -6.66 0.85 -17.36
N ALA A 226 -6.29 -0.42 -17.13
CA ALA A 226 -7.00 -1.57 -17.68
C ALA A 226 -8.46 -1.63 -17.19
N VAL A 227 -8.67 -1.40 -15.90
CA VAL A 227 -10.00 -1.43 -15.28
C VAL A 227 -10.78 -0.16 -15.59
N MET A 228 -10.15 1.01 -15.44
CA MET A 228 -10.82 2.30 -15.63
C MET A 228 -11.20 2.54 -17.09
N LEU A 229 -10.25 2.38 -18.03
CA LEU A 229 -10.54 2.57 -19.45
C LEU A 229 -11.34 1.41 -20.03
N GLY A 230 -11.12 0.17 -19.57
CA GLY A 230 -11.86 -1.00 -20.04
C GLY A 230 -13.35 -0.95 -19.71
N THR A 231 -13.73 -0.36 -18.57
CA THR A 231 -15.14 -0.19 -18.18
C THR A 231 -15.81 1.01 -18.83
N GLN A 232 -15.06 2.10 -19.08
CA GLN A 232 -15.61 3.33 -19.65
C GLN A 232 -15.62 3.34 -21.19
N ILE A 233 -14.63 2.71 -21.84
CA ILE A 233 -14.44 2.75 -23.30
C ILE A 233 -14.75 1.37 -23.89
N LYS A 234 -16.00 1.18 -24.36
CA LYS A 234 -16.48 -0.10 -24.94
C LYS A 234 -15.68 -0.60 -26.16
N LYS A 235 -14.94 0.29 -26.84
CA LYS A 235 -14.21 -0.01 -28.08
C LYS A 235 -12.74 -0.36 -27.87
N ILE A 236 -12.23 -0.30 -26.64
CA ILE A 236 -10.81 -0.55 -26.40
C ILE A 236 -10.51 -2.05 -26.49
N GLY A 237 -9.52 -2.42 -27.30
CA GLY A 237 -9.06 -3.81 -27.39
C GLY A 237 -8.18 -4.20 -26.20
N ALA A 238 -8.10 -5.50 -25.90
CA ALA A 238 -7.21 -6.01 -24.86
C ALA A 238 -5.72 -5.79 -25.17
N TYR A 239 -5.36 -5.75 -26.46
CA TYR A 239 -3.98 -5.58 -26.91
C TYR A 239 -3.34 -4.23 -26.50
N PRO A 240 -3.96 -3.05 -26.79
CA PRO A 240 -3.46 -1.76 -26.29
C PRO A 240 -3.24 -1.73 -24.77
N ILE A 241 -4.20 -2.26 -24.01
CA ILE A 241 -4.15 -2.31 -22.55
C ILE A 241 -2.98 -3.16 -22.05
N PHE A 242 -2.81 -4.36 -22.63
CA PHE A 242 -1.73 -5.26 -22.24
C PHE A 242 -0.35 -4.66 -22.52
N ILE A 243 -0.15 -4.08 -23.71
CA ILE A 243 1.12 -3.44 -24.07
C ILE A 243 1.41 -2.24 -23.17
N GLY A 244 0.42 -1.37 -22.92
CA GLY A 244 0.57 -0.25 -22.00
C GLY A 244 0.97 -0.69 -20.59
N ALA A 245 0.26 -1.67 -20.02
CA ALA A 245 0.55 -2.19 -18.69
C ALA A 245 1.93 -2.84 -18.60
N LEU A 246 2.34 -3.61 -19.61
CA LEU A 246 3.63 -4.28 -19.66
C LEU A 246 4.79 -3.26 -19.68
N PHE A 247 4.76 -2.32 -20.62
CA PHE A 247 5.82 -1.32 -20.76
C PHE A 247 5.81 -0.31 -19.61
N GLY A 248 4.64 0.08 -19.11
CA GLY A 248 4.52 0.92 -17.92
C GLY A 248 5.14 0.26 -16.68
N THR A 249 4.93 -1.04 -16.50
CA THR A 249 5.56 -1.80 -15.40
C THR A 249 7.08 -1.91 -15.57
N ILE A 250 7.56 -2.16 -16.79
CA ILE A 250 9.01 -2.21 -17.06
C ILE A 250 9.68 -0.87 -16.75
N VAL A 251 9.07 0.23 -17.18
CA VAL A 251 9.59 1.59 -16.91
C VAL A 251 9.56 1.90 -15.42
N ALA A 252 8.46 1.56 -14.72
CA ALA A 252 8.38 1.73 -13.28
C ALA A 252 9.52 0.97 -12.58
N ILE A 253 9.69 -0.33 -12.86
CA ILE A 253 10.76 -1.15 -12.27
C ILE A 253 12.15 -0.57 -12.59
N TYR A 254 12.39 -0.16 -13.83
CA TYR A 254 13.67 0.42 -14.25
C TYR A 254 14.02 1.68 -13.45
N ILE A 255 13.06 2.59 -13.27
CA ILE A 255 13.25 3.82 -12.48
C ILE A 255 13.41 3.48 -10.99
N THR A 256 12.62 2.54 -10.45
CA THR A 256 12.70 2.09 -9.06
C THR A 256 14.08 1.50 -8.72
N MET A 257 14.73 0.83 -9.68
CA MET A 257 16.08 0.26 -9.55
C MET A 257 17.20 1.27 -9.85
N SER A 258 16.87 2.45 -10.38
CA SER A 258 17.83 3.51 -10.63
C SER A 258 18.31 4.16 -9.32
N SER A 259 19.43 4.89 -9.41
CA SER A 259 20.01 5.65 -8.29
C SER A 259 19.07 6.72 -7.71
N ASP A 260 18.16 7.28 -8.52
CA ASP A 260 17.08 8.16 -8.06
C ASP A 260 15.71 7.52 -8.36
N PRO A 261 15.06 6.92 -7.35
CA PRO A 261 13.76 6.30 -7.52
C PRO A 261 12.60 7.30 -7.64
N LYS A 262 12.85 8.61 -7.44
CA LYS A 262 11.85 9.67 -7.58
C LYS A 262 12.37 10.81 -8.46
N PRO A 263 12.63 10.55 -9.76
CA PRO A 263 13.12 11.59 -10.65
C PRO A 263 12.08 12.72 -10.72
N LEU A 264 12.57 13.95 -10.52
CA LEU A 264 11.76 15.18 -10.41
C LEU A 264 10.75 15.19 -9.24
N GLY A 265 10.88 14.29 -8.27
CA GLY A 265 9.94 14.12 -7.17
C GLY A 265 8.74 13.23 -7.50
N LEU A 266 8.63 12.72 -8.72
CA LEU A 266 7.55 11.79 -9.10
C LEU A 266 7.98 10.35 -8.83
N HIS A 267 7.10 9.58 -8.19
CA HIS A 267 7.32 8.14 -7.96
C HIS A 267 7.43 7.40 -9.29
N ALA A 268 8.28 6.37 -9.33
CA ALA A 268 8.56 5.58 -10.51
C ALA A 268 7.29 4.98 -11.14
N GLY A 269 6.33 4.59 -10.31
CA GLY A 269 5.03 4.09 -10.76
C GLY A 269 4.19 5.11 -11.52
N ILE A 270 4.30 6.41 -11.20
CA ILE A 270 3.59 7.45 -11.97
C ILE A 270 4.22 7.62 -13.35
N TRP A 271 5.56 7.62 -13.43
CA TRP A 271 6.23 7.61 -14.72
C TRP A 271 5.84 6.40 -15.57
N GLY A 272 5.78 5.22 -14.95
CA GLY A 272 5.25 4.02 -15.59
C GLY A 272 3.81 4.19 -16.06
N LEU A 273 2.94 4.81 -15.25
CA LEU A 273 1.54 5.04 -15.58
C LEU A 273 1.36 6.04 -16.73
N ILE A 274 2.20 7.07 -16.81
CA ILE A 274 2.23 8.00 -17.94
C ILE A 274 2.57 7.24 -19.23
N VAL A 275 3.63 6.42 -19.22
CA VAL A 275 4.02 5.60 -20.38
C VAL A 275 2.89 4.64 -20.77
N ASN A 276 2.27 4.00 -19.78
CA ASN A 276 1.15 3.08 -19.97
C ASN A 276 -0.02 3.77 -20.69
N LEU A 277 -0.47 4.92 -20.18
CA LEU A 277 -1.56 5.69 -20.81
C LEU A 277 -1.20 6.17 -22.22
N VAL A 278 0.02 6.67 -22.42
CA VAL A 278 0.49 7.15 -23.73
C VAL A 278 0.48 6.01 -24.74
N LEU A 279 1.00 4.84 -24.39
CA LEU A 279 1.00 3.67 -25.28
C LEU A 279 -0.42 3.17 -25.58
N ILE A 280 -1.29 3.14 -24.57
CA ILE A 280 -2.71 2.79 -24.78
C ILE A 280 -3.32 3.74 -25.81
N THR A 281 -3.14 5.06 -25.65
CA THR A 281 -3.71 6.06 -26.56
C THR A 281 -3.13 5.94 -27.97
N ILE A 282 -1.82 5.77 -28.12
CA ILE A 282 -1.17 5.62 -29.43
C ILE A 282 -1.70 4.38 -30.15
N ILE A 283 -1.70 3.22 -29.49
CA ILE A 283 -2.14 1.96 -30.09
C ILE A 283 -3.65 2.02 -30.37
N TYR A 284 -4.43 2.59 -29.46
CA TYR A 284 -5.86 2.77 -29.69
C TYR A 284 -6.13 3.61 -30.95
N ASN A 285 -5.45 4.73 -31.12
CA ASN A 285 -5.62 5.58 -32.29
C ASN A 285 -5.16 4.87 -33.57
N LEU A 286 -4.02 4.16 -33.55
CA LEU A 286 -3.52 3.43 -34.72
C LEU A 286 -4.48 2.33 -35.20
N PHE A 287 -5.08 1.58 -34.28
CA PHE A 287 -5.95 0.44 -34.62
C PHE A 287 -7.43 0.81 -34.82
N TYR A 288 -7.92 1.88 -34.18
CA TYR A 288 -9.34 2.20 -34.13
C TYR A 288 -9.72 3.53 -34.80
N ALA A 289 -8.79 4.45 -35.04
CA ALA A 289 -9.09 5.67 -35.81
C ALA A 289 -9.36 5.37 -37.31
N GLY A 290 -8.89 4.24 -37.83
CA GLY A 290 -9.17 3.81 -39.21
C GLY A 290 -10.54 3.14 -39.42
N ARG A 291 -11.30 2.85 -38.35
CA ARG A 291 -12.61 2.14 -38.43
C ARG A 291 -13.83 3.06 -38.38
N THR A 292 -13.65 4.38 -38.30
CA THR A 292 -14.74 5.37 -38.30
C THR A 292 -15.27 5.71 -39.71
N GLY A 293 -14.77 5.06 -40.77
CA GLY A 293 -15.07 5.40 -42.16
C GLY A 293 -16.04 4.50 -42.94
N ARG A 294 -16.74 3.54 -42.34
CA ARG A 294 -17.81 2.82 -43.04
C ARG A 294 -19.09 2.78 -42.21
N PRO A 295 -20.18 3.46 -42.63
CA PRO A 295 -21.48 3.19 -42.06
C PRO A 295 -21.78 1.71 -42.31
N ALA A 296 -22.19 1.01 -41.24
CA ALA A 296 -22.75 -0.32 -41.36
C ALA A 296 -24.01 -0.19 -42.22
N ASP A 297 -23.89 -0.61 -43.47
CA ASP A 297 -25.00 -0.67 -44.39
C ASP A 297 -26.04 -1.64 -43.81
N SER A 298 -27.26 -1.16 -43.76
CA SER A 298 -28.45 -1.91 -43.37
C SER A 298 -28.59 -3.17 -44.20
N ARG A 299 -28.74 -4.33 -43.55
CA ARG A 299 -29.56 -5.47 -43.99
C ARG A 299 -29.67 -6.50 -42.87
#